data_AF-A0A6N8FMZ4-F1
#
_entry.id   AF-A0A6N8FMZ4-F1
#
_cell.length_a   1.000
_cell.length_b   1.000
_cell.length_c   1.000
_cell.angle_alpha   90.00
_cell.angle_beta   90.00
_cell.angle_gamma   90.00
#
_symmetry.space_group_name_H-M   'P 1'
#
loop_
_entity.id
_entity.type
_entity.pdbx_description
1 polymer ?
#
loop_
_entity_poly.entity_id
_entity_poly.type
_entity_poly.pdbx_seq_one_letter_code
_entity_poly.pdbx_strand_id
1 'polypeptide(L)'
;MTVIERKKRSKSNVNGGIIRVLAKYEDAFSWDLLQEITELYHEGYCVEDIAETFNRPVMEIIMALLHQADEKKITRAFAHRRNQNE
;
A
#
# COMPACT_ATOMS: atom_id res chain seq x y z
N MET A 1 4.72 -21.41 -21.64
CA MET A 1 4.34 -20.17 -20.93
C MET A 1 2.86 -19.95 -21.14
N THR A 2 2.05 -19.95 -20.08
CA THR A 2 0.60 -19.77 -20.17
C THR A 2 0.26 -18.28 -20.26
N VAL A 3 -0.28 -17.87 -21.40
CA VAL A 3 -0.78 -16.50 -21.62
C VAL A 3 -2.19 -16.43 -21.07
N ILE A 4 -2.41 -15.58 -20.07
CA ILE A 4 -3.75 -15.32 -19.53
C ILE A 4 -4.48 -14.40 -20.53
N GLU A 5 -5.38 -14.96 -21.33
CA GLU A 5 -6.25 -14.18 -22.21
C GLU A 5 -7.41 -13.56 -21.42
N ARG A 6 -7.40 -12.22 -21.26
CA ARG A 6 -8.50 -11.48 -20.65
C ARG A 6 -9.60 -11.22 -21.69
N LYS A 7 -10.75 -11.88 -21.53
CA LYS A 7 -11.97 -11.57 -22.27
C LYS A 7 -12.37 -10.10 -22.00
N LYS A 8 -12.34 -9.23 -23.02
CA LYS A 8 -12.81 -7.84 -22.92
C LYS A 8 -14.28 -7.84 -22.47
N ARG A 9 -14.53 -7.58 -21.18
CA ARG A 9 -15.88 -7.31 -20.69
C ARG A 9 -16.35 -5.98 -21.30
N SER A 10 -17.55 -5.98 -21.85
CA SER A 10 -18.22 -4.79 -22.39
C SER A 10 -18.25 -3.70 -21.32
N LYS A 11 -17.91 -2.46 -21.71
CA LYS A 11 -18.07 -1.26 -20.89
C LYS A 11 -19.54 -1.15 -20.45
N SER A 12 -19.87 -1.61 -19.25
CA SER A 12 -21.04 -1.09 -18.55
C SER A 12 -20.72 0.35 -18.18
N ASN A 13 -21.66 1.26 -18.44
CA ASN A 13 -21.64 2.62 -17.90
C ASN A 13 -21.80 2.53 -16.38
N VAL A 14 -20.73 2.20 -15.68
CA VAL A 14 -20.61 2.45 -14.25
C VAL A 14 -20.22 3.92 -14.18
N ASN A 15 -21.11 4.79 -13.70
CA ASN A 15 -20.76 6.15 -13.32
C ASN A 15 -19.49 6.05 -12.47
N GLY A 16 -18.36 6.39 -13.09
CA GLY A 16 -17.03 6.00 -12.65
C GLY A 16 -16.61 6.82 -11.44
N GLY A 17 -17.18 6.50 -10.28
CA GLY A 17 -16.68 6.98 -9.00
C GLY A 17 -15.31 6.37 -8.77
N ILE A 18 -14.27 7.19 -8.74
CA ILE A 18 -12.95 6.77 -8.26
C ILE A 18 -13.14 6.40 -6.78
N ILE A 19 -13.06 5.12 -6.45
CA ILE A 19 -13.04 4.66 -5.06
C ILE A 19 -11.61 4.77 -4.56
N ARG A 20 -11.36 5.72 -3.64
CA ARG A 20 -10.08 5.84 -2.95
C ARG A 20 -10.02 4.80 -1.83
N VAL A 21 -9.51 3.61 -2.15
CA VAL A 21 -9.44 2.46 -1.23
C VAL A 21 -8.71 2.81 0.07
N LEU A 22 -7.65 3.63 -0.01
CA LEU A 22 -6.83 4.02 1.14
C LEU A 22 -7.28 5.31 1.84
N ALA A 23 -8.28 6.04 1.32
CA ALA A 23 -8.71 7.29 1.96
C ALA A 23 -9.44 7.09 3.30
N LYS A 24 -9.97 5.88 3.54
CA LYS A 24 -10.60 5.50 4.81
C LYS A 24 -9.60 4.94 5.83
N TYR A 25 -8.34 4.79 5.44
CA TYR A 25 -7.33 4.18 6.33
C TYR A 25 -6.92 5.13 7.46
N GLU A 26 -7.06 6.44 7.26
CA GLU A 26 -6.94 7.45 8.31
C GLU A 26 -8.02 7.29 9.41
N ASP A 27 -9.17 6.66 9.10
CA ASP A 27 -10.19 6.34 10.10
C ASP A 27 -9.82 5.08 10.91
N ALA A 28 -8.96 4.21 10.36
CA ALA A 28 -8.55 2.93 10.95
C ALA A 28 -7.21 3.01 11.70
N PHE A 29 -6.39 4.00 11.36
CA PHE A 29 -5.07 4.25 11.94
C PHE A 29 -4.97 5.70 12.41
N SER A 30 -4.63 5.91 13.69
CA SER A 30 -4.24 7.24 14.14
C SER A 30 -2.96 7.69 13.43
N TRP A 31 -2.81 9.02 13.29
CA TRP A 31 -1.62 9.59 12.66
C TRP A 31 -0.33 9.17 13.38
N ASP A 32 -0.34 9.15 14.71
CA ASP A 32 0.79 8.71 15.54
C ASP A 32 1.19 7.26 15.22
N LEU A 33 0.21 6.35 15.11
CA LEU A 33 0.46 4.95 14.79
C LEU A 33 1.05 4.78 13.39
N LEU A 34 0.58 5.55 12.40
CA LEU A 34 1.16 5.51 11.05
C LEU A 34 2.61 6.01 11.04
N GLN A 35 2.92 7.02 11.86
CA GLN A 35 4.27 7.54 11.98
C GLN A 35 5.20 6.52 12.63
N GLU A 36 4.80 5.88 13.73
CA GLU A 36 5.60 4.84 14.39
C GLU A 36 5.86 3.63 13.46
N ILE A 37 4.83 3.17 12.73
CA ILE A 37 4.99 2.11 11.71
C ILE A 37 6.01 2.52 10.64
N THR A 38 5.99 3.79 10.22
CA THR A 38 6.90 4.33 9.21
C THR A 38 8.34 4.41 9.73
N GLU A 39 8.52 4.85 10.97
CA GLU A 39 9.83 4.95 11.63
C GLU A 39 10.48 3.57 11.76
N LEU A 40 9.75 2.59 12.30
CA LEU A 40 10.25 1.21 12.41
C LEU A 40 10.61 0.61 11.03
N TYR A 41 9.81 0.89 10.01
CA TYR A 41 10.14 0.45 8.66
C TYR A 41 11.42 1.11 8.11
N HIS A 42 11.64 2.39 8.39
CA HIS A 42 12.87 3.09 8.02
C HIS A 42 14.11 2.62 8.80
N GLU A 43 13.92 2.16 10.04
CA GLU A 43 14.97 1.53 10.85
C GLU A 43 15.36 0.13 10.32
N GLY A 44 14.58 -0.42 9.38
CA GLY A 44 14.88 -1.66 8.68
C GLY A 44 14.17 -2.89 9.23
N TYR A 45 13.21 -2.71 10.15
CA TYR A 45 12.36 -3.81 10.62
C TYR A 45 11.45 -4.32 9.51
N CYS A 46 11.23 -5.64 9.46
CA CYS A 46 10.34 -6.24 8.49
C CYS A 46 8.86 -6.01 8.88
N VAL A 47 7.95 -6.15 7.91
CA VAL A 47 6.52 -5.88 8.13
C VAL A 47 5.89 -6.88 9.11
N GLU A 48 6.43 -8.09 9.20
CA GLU A 48 6.00 -9.13 10.13
C GLU A 48 6.31 -8.76 11.59
N ASP A 49 7.53 -8.29 11.86
CA ASP A 49 7.96 -7.86 13.21
C ASP A 49 7.15 -6.64 13.67
N ILE A 50 6.91 -5.70 12.76
CA ILE A 50 6.08 -4.50 13.01
C ILE A 50 4.63 -4.93 13.31
N ALA A 51 4.09 -5.89 12.55
CA ALA A 51 2.74 -6.41 12.75
C ALA A 51 2.57 -7.09 14.12
N GLU A 52 3.56 -7.88 14.54
CA GLU A 52 3.60 -8.48 15.87
C GLU A 52 3.67 -7.41 16.97
N THR A 53 4.51 -6.40 16.80
CA THR A 53 4.69 -5.28 17.75
C THR A 53 3.37 -4.54 18.01
N PHE A 54 2.57 -4.28 16.98
CA PHE A 54 1.29 -3.60 17.11
C PHE A 54 0.09 -4.54 17.29
N ASN A 55 0.33 -5.86 17.36
CA ASN A 55 -0.71 -6.89 17.38
C ASN A 55 -1.77 -6.68 16.28
N ARG A 56 -1.30 -6.45 15.05
CA ARG A 56 -2.12 -6.20 13.87
C ARG A 56 -1.82 -7.19 12.77
N PRO A 57 -2.77 -7.44 11.84
CA PRO A 57 -2.49 -8.23 10.66
C PRO A 57 -1.40 -7.57 9.80
N VAL A 58 -0.47 -8.38 9.28
CA VAL A 58 0.62 -7.94 8.37
C VAL A 58 0.08 -7.13 7.18
N MET A 59 -1.08 -7.52 6.65
CA MET A 59 -1.71 -6.80 5.54
C MET A 59 -2.07 -5.36 5.90
N GLU A 60 -2.46 -5.08 7.14
CA GLU A 60 -2.74 -3.71 7.57
C GLU A 60 -1.47 -2.86 7.64
N ILE A 61 -0.36 -3.43 8.09
CA ILE A 61 0.94 -2.75 8.10
C ILE A 61 1.39 -2.42 6.67
N ILE A 62 1.24 -3.37 5.74
CA ILE A 62 1.54 -3.14 4.30
C ILE A 62 0.66 -2.02 3.75
N MET A 63 -0.63 -1.99 4.08
CA MET A 63 -1.56 -0.93 3.65
C MET A 63 -1.20 0.44 4.25
N ALA A 64 -0.80 0.50 5.52
CA ALA A 64 -0.33 1.71 6.18
C ALA A 64 0.91 2.29 5.48
N LEU A 65 1.91 1.44 5.18
CA LEU A 65 3.11 1.85 4.44
C LEU A 65 2.77 2.28 3.01
N LEU A 66 1.88 1.58 2.32
CA LEU A 66 1.39 1.97 0.98
C LEU A 66 0.76 3.37 0.98
N HIS A 67 -0.08 3.66 1.97
CA HIS A 67 -0.71 4.97 2.14
C HIS A 67 0.34 6.07 2.40
N GLN A 68 1.28 5.84 3.31
CA GLN A 68 2.40 6.75 3.57
C GLN A 68 3.26 6.99 2.33
N ALA A 69 3.39 5.98 1.47
CA ALA A 69 4.14 6.10 0.23
C ALA A 69 3.40 6.92 -0.84
N ASP A 70 2.08 6.82 -0.92
CA ASP A 70 1.23 7.64 -1.80
C ASP A 70 1.29 9.13 -1.40
N GLU A 71 1.31 9.39 -0.09
CA GLU A 71 1.50 10.73 0.48
C GLU A 71 2.94 11.26 0.37
N LYS A 72 3.83 10.54 -0.35
CA LYS A 72 5.26 10.85 -0.54
C LYS A 72 6.09 10.91 0.75
N LYS A 73 5.61 10.31 1.85
CA LYS A 73 6.29 10.29 3.14
C LYS A 73 7.31 9.15 3.26
N ILE A 74 7.15 8.08 2.47
CA ILE A 74 8.14 7.00 2.34
C ILE A 74 8.50 6.70 0.89
N THR A 75 9.76 6.34 0.64
CA THR A 75 10.19 5.82 -0.66
C THR A 75 9.78 4.35 -0.74
N ARG A 76 8.95 3.97 -1.73
CA ARG A 76 8.47 2.58 -1.88
C ARG A 76 9.64 1.61 -2.10
N ALA A 77 10.08 0.91 -1.06
CA ALA A 77 11.16 -0.07 -1.19
C ALA A 77 10.75 -1.28 -2.06
N PHE A 78 9.46 -1.64 -2.11
CA PHE A 78 8.93 -2.74 -2.93
C PHE A 78 8.56 -2.33 -4.37
N ALA A 79 8.60 -1.04 -4.72
CA ALA A 79 8.33 -0.58 -6.08
C ALA A 79 9.66 -0.24 -6.77
N HIS A 80 10.37 -1.25 -7.26
CA HIS A 80 11.42 -1.02 -8.24
C HIS A 80 10.79 -0.29 -9.44
N ARG A 81 11.16 0.98 -9.64
CA ARG A 81 10.82 1.67 -10.88
C ARG A 81 11.57 0.95 -12.00
N ARG A 82 10.88 0.59 -13.08
CA ARG A 82 11.58 0.38 -14.36
C ARG A 82 12.34 1.67 -14.64
N ASN A 83 13.67 1.62 -14.60
CA ASN A 83 14.48 2.73 -15.08
C ASN A 83 14.05 3.01 -16.52
N GLN A 84 13.61 4.24 -16.82
CA GLN A 84 13.22 4.64 -18.18
C GLN A 84 14.44 4.89 -19.09
N ASN A 85 15.51 4.10 -18.92
CA ASN A 85 16.70 4.15 -19.75
C ASN A 85 16.98 2.75 -20.31
N GLU A 86 16.14 2.32 -21.27
CA GLU A 86 16.49 1.33 -22.31
C GLU A 86 15.83 1.75 -23.62
#